data_AF-A0A9X1R2D0-F1
#
_entry.id   AF-A0A9X1R2D0-F1
#
_cell.length_a   1.000
_cell.length_b   1.000
_cell.length_c   1.000
_cell.angle_alpha   90.00
_cell.angle_beta   90.00
_cell.angle_gamma   90.00
#
_symmetry.space_group_name_H-M   'P 1'
#
loop_
_entity.id
_entity.type
_entity.pdbx_description
1 polymer ?
#
loop_
_entity_poly.entity_id
_entity_poly.type
_entity_poly.pdbx_seq_one_letter_code
_entity_poly.pdbx_strand_id
1 'polypeptide(L)'
;DPLLGGPLAGPISGDTDGDGELDVTETWIYEASYAITQADIDAGEVLNQATATGTAPDQTEVSDDSGTEINNDDPTVIELCQNPAIAIVKTGVFNDENGDDCSDVDETITYTFTVTNEGNVSLSNIIVD
;
A
#
# COMPACT_ATOMS: atom_id res chain seq x y z
N ASP A 1 -8.16 -14.84 5.11
CA ASP A 1 -7.82 -13.79 4.15
C ASP A 1 -6.30 -13.73 3.98
N PRO A 2 -5.76 -14.02 2.79
CA PRO A 2 -4.32 -14.06 2.56
C PRO A 2 -3.61 -12.70 2.74
N LEU A 3 -4.28 -11.59 2.40
CA LEU A 3 -3.71 -10.26 2.52
C LEU A 3 -3.59 -9.83 3.99
N LEU A 4 -4.52 -10.27 4.82
CA LEU A 4 -4.57 -9.99 6.26
C LEU A 4 -3.78 -11.00 7.12
N GLY A 5 -3.04 -11.91 6.49
CA GLY A 5 -2.14 -12.82 7.19
C GLY A 5 -2.80 -14.05 7.82
N GLY A 6 -4.01 -14.43 7.38
CA GLY A 6 -4.64 -15.70 7.76
C GLY A 6 -6.08 -15.59 8.28
N PRO A 7 -6.49 -16.44 9.23
CA PRO A 7 -7.81 -16.39 9.85
C PRO A 7 -8.02 -15.07 10.61
N LEU A 8 -9.22 -14.51 10.50
CA LEU A 8 -9.59 -13.29 11.21
C LEU A 8 -10.05 -13.63 12.64
N ALA A 9 -9.73 -12.76 13.60
CA ALA A 9 -10.29 -12.84 14.94
C ALA A 9 -11.76 -12.39 14.90
N GLY A 10 -12.63 -13.08 15.64
CA GLY A 10 -14.04 -12.74 15.71
C GLY A 10 -14.94 -13.97 15.83
N PRO A 11 -16.25 -13.79 15.59
CA PRO A 11 -16.91 -12.56 15.11
C PRO A 11 -16.85 -11.40 16.14
N ILE A 12 -16.94 -10.15 15.69
CA ILE A 12 -17.05 -8.97 16.57
C ILE A 12 -18.52 -8.66 16.95
N SER A 13 -19.47 -9.19 16.19
CA SER A 13 -20.91 -9.14 16.48
C SER A 13 -21.66 -10.17 15.64
N GLY A 14 -22.88 -10.50 16.03
CA GLY A 14 -23.80 -11.34 15.24
C GLY A 14 -24.08 -12.71 15.85
N ASP A 15 -23.18 -13.19 16.71
CA ASP A 15 -23.41 -14.32 17.62
C ASP A 15 -24.30 -13.83 18.76
N THR A 16 -25.61 -14.08 18.64
CA THR A 16 -26.63 -13.44 19.49
C THR A 16 -26.88 -14.18 20.80
N ASP A 17 -26.61 -15.48 20.83
CA ASP A 17 -26.74 -16.32 22.03
C ASP A 17 -25.38 -16.72 22.65
N GLY A 18 -24.27 -16.45 21.95
CA GLY A 18 -22.92 -16.60 22.46
C GLY A 18 -22.41 -18.03 22.44
N ASP A 19 -22.99 -18.89 21.61
CA ASP A 19 -22.67 -20.32 21.57
C ASP A 19 -21.51 -20.66 20.61
N GLY A 20 -21.11 -19.70 19.76
CA GLY A 20 -20.04 -19.87 18.79
C GLY A 20 -20.43 -20.72 17.57
N GLU A 21 -21.73 -20.87 17.28
CA GLU A 21 -22.30 -21.48 16.08
C GLU A 21 -23.01 -20.40 15.25
N LEU A 22 -22.76 -20.36 13.93
CA LEU A 22 -23.49 -19.42 13.07
C LEU A 22 -24.91 -19.95 12.84
N ASP A 23 -25.81 -19.48 13.69
CA ASP A 23 -27.18 -20.00 13.75
C ASP A 23 -28.03 -19.58 12.55
N VAL A 24 -29.15 -20.28 12.33
CA VAL A 24 -30.08 -19.87 11.28
C VAL A 24 -30.55 -18.44 11.54
N THR A 25 -30.56 -17.61 10.50
CA THR A 25 -30.91 -16.18 10.55
C THR A 25 -29.89 -15.26 11.24
N GLU A 26 -28.81 -15.78 11.80
CA GLU A 26 -27.72 -14.95 12.26
C GLU A 26 -26.89 -14.39 11.09
N THR A 27 -26.18 -13.30 11.37
CA THR A 27 -25.23 -12.70 10.45
C THR A 27 -24.07 -12.17 11.26
N TRP A 28 -22.93 -12.82 11.10
CA TRP A 28 -21.73 -12.49 11.83
C TRP A 28 -20.90 -11.46 11.10
N ILE A 29 -20.33 -10.52 11.86
CA ILE A 29 -19.47 -9.46 11.35
C ILE A 29 -18.05 -9.71 11.84
N TYR A 30 -17.10 -9.68 10.92
CA TYR A 30 -15.67 -9.72 11.19
C TYR A 30 -15.05 -8.41 10.72
N GLU A 31 -14.02 -7.93 11.42
CA GLU A 31 -13.31 -6.72 11.04
C GLU A 31 -11.80 -6.92 11.21
N ALA A 32 -11.03 -6.36 10.29
CA ALA A 32 -9.59 -6.33 10.33
C ALA A 32 -9.07 -5.13 9.54
N SER A 33 -7.85 -4.69 9.84
CA SER A 33 -7.20 -3.56 9.17
C SER A 33 -5.97 -4.03 8.41
N TYR A 34 -5.82 -3.52 7.18
CA TYR A 34 -4.63 -3.69 6.34
C TYR A 34 -3.85 -2.38 6.29
N ALA A 35 -2.54 -2.43 6.53
CA ALA A 35 -1.67 -1.27 6.39
C ALA A 35 -1.15 -1.18 4.96
N ILE A 36 -1.51 -0.10 4.25
CA ILE A 36 -1.06 0.18 2.88
C ILE A 36 0.47 0.25 2.83
N THR A 37 1.06 -0.40 1.83
CA THR A 37 2.49 -0.44 1.57
C THR A 37 2.88 0.45 0.39
N GLN A 38 4.17 0.74 0.24
CA GLN A 38 4.66 1.47 -0.95
C GLN A 38 4.40 0.68 -2.24
N ALA A 39 4.45 -0.66 -2.18
CA ALA A 39 4.17 -1.49 -3.35
C ALA A 39 2.71 -1.34 -3.81
N ASP A 40 1.77 -1.21 -2.87
CA ASP A 40 0.36 -0.95 -3.19
C ASP A 40 0.18 0.44 -3.81
N ILE A 41 0.83 1.47 -3.26
CA ILE A 41 0.78 2.82 -3.82
C ILE A 41 1.37 2.86 -5.24
N ASP A 42 2.49 2.16 -5.45
CA ASP A 42 3.14 2.04 -6.75
C ASP A 42 2.26 1.24 -7.75
N ALA A 43 1.50 0.25 -7.27
CA ALA A 43 0.51 -0.49 -8.05
C ALA A 43 -0.75 0.35 -8.36
N GLY A 44 -1.10 1.30 -7.49
CA GLY A 44 -2.27 2.17 -7.63
C GLY A 44 -3.57 1.54 -7.14
N GLU A 45 -3.54 0.33 -6.59
CA GLU A 45 -4.71 -0.37 -6.07
C GLU A 45 -4.31 -1.46 -5.06
N VAL A 46 -5.27 -1.87 -4.24
CA VAL A 46 -5.20 -3.08 -3.40
C VAL A 46 -6.35 -3.99 -3.79
N LEU A 47 -6.03 -5.25 -4.13
CA LEU A 47 -7.01 -6.30 -4.36
C LEU A 47 -7.01 -7.25 -3.18
N ASN A 48 -8.20 -7.59 -2.68
CA ASN A 48 -8.34 -8.52 -1.57
C ASN A 48 -9.53 -9.47 -1.74
N GLN A 49 -9.37 -10.71 -1.30
CA GLN A 49 -10.42 -11.73 -1.29
C GLN A 49 -10.27 -12.59 -0.03
N ALA A 50 -11.38 -12.76 0.68
CA ALA A 50 -11.48 -13.65 1.82
C ALA A 50 -12.27 -14.90 1.45
N THR A 51 -12.09 -15.97 2.22
CA THR A 51 -12.86 -17.20 2.11
C THR A 51 -13.46 -17.49 3.48
N ALA A 52 -14.76 -17.76 3.53
CA ALA A 52 -15.45 -18.25 4.72
C ALA A 52 -15.63 -19.77 4.58
N THR A 53 -15.39 -20.51 5.66
CA THR A 53 -15.60 -21.96 5.71
C THR A 53 -16.39 -22.33 6.95
N GLY A 54 -17.30 -23.29 6.84
CA GLY A 54 -18.10 -23.80 7.96
C GLY A 54 -18.35 -25.29 7.85
N THR A 55 -18.75 -25.91 8.96
CA THR A 55 -19.04 -27.35 9.04
C THR A 55 -20.46 -27.54 9.56
N ALA A 56 -21.32 -28.15 8.75
CA ALA A 56 -22.70 -28.44 9.13
C ALA A 56 -22.77 -29.62 10.14
N PRO A 57 -23.90 -29.81 10.85
CA PRO A 57 -24.06 -30.89 11.83
C PRO A 57 -23.92 -32.32 11.27
N ASP A 58 -24.11 -32.50 9.95
CA ASP A 58 -23.89 -33.77 9.27
C ASP A 58 -22.44 -33.98 8.79
N GLN A 59 -21.52 -33.10 9.22
CA GLN A 59 -20.11 -33.02 8.85
C GLN A 59 -19.84 -32.55 7.41
N THR A 60 -20.84 -32.02 6.71
CA THR A 60 -20.60 -31.38 5.40
C THR A 60 -19.83 -30.08 5.58
N GLU A 61 -18.70 -29.94 4.88
CA GLU A 61 -17.96 -28.69 4.81
C GLU A 61 -18.56 -27.79 3.71
N VAL A 62 -18.77 -26.53 4.03
CA VAL A 62 -19.20 -25.48 3.11
C VAL A 62 -18.16 -24.38 3.06
N SER A 63 -18.05 -23.73 1.91
CA SER A 63 -17.12 -22.64 1.69
C SER A 63 -17.73 -21.63 0.74
N ASP A 64 -17.36 -20.37 0.92
CA ASP A 64 -17.75 -19.27 0.05
C ASP A 64 -16.61 -18.27 -0.07
N ASP A 65 -16.37 -17.75 -1.27
CA ASP A 65 -15.37 -16.72 -1.51
C ASP A 65 -16.06 -15.36 -1.50
N SER A 66 -15.46 -14.38 -0.83
CA SER A 66 -16.06 -13.06 -0.71
C SER A 66 -16.07 -12.34 -2.05
N GLY A 67 -17.15 -11.58 -2.29
CA GLY A 67 -17.16 -10.48 -3.22
C GLY A 67 -17.87 -9.24 -2.67
N THR A 68 -18.33 -8.38 -3.55
CA THR A 68 -19.04 -7.13 -3.21
C THR A 68 -20.54 -7.34 -2.94
N GLU A 69 -21.09 -8.48 -3.36
CA GLU A 69 -22.48 -8.89 -3.13
C GLU A 69 -22.53 -10.37 -2.74
N ILE A 70 -23.63 -10.83 -2.13
CA ILE A 70 -23.80 -12.21 -1.63
C ILE A 70 -23.79 -13.29 -2.72
N ASN A 71 -23.81 -12.89 -3.98
CA ASN A 71 -23.93 -13.77 -5.15
C ASN A 71 -22.77 -13.55 -6.14
N ASN A 72 -21.69 -12.90 -5.70
CA ASN A 72 -20.49 -12.75 -6.49
C ASN A 72 -19.23 -13.04 -5.66
N ASP A 73 -18.20 -13.51 -6.36
CA ASP A 73 -16.95 -13.97 -5.75
C ASP A 73 -15.76 -13.21 -6.38
N ASP A 74 -15.99 -11.97 -6.80
CA ASP A 74 -14.96 -11.13 -7.40
C ASP A 74 -14.14 -10.45 -6.28
N PRO A 75 -12.79 -10.43 -6.36
CA PRO A 75 -11.96 -9.72 -5.40
C PRO A 75 -12.41 -8.27 -5.22
N THR A 76 -12.41 -7.81 -3.96
CA THR A 76 -12.67 -6.41 -3.67
C THR A 76 -11.45 -5.58 -4.06
N VAL A 77 -11.66 -4.58 -4.92
CA VAL A 77 -10.61 -3.68 -5.40
C VAL A 77 -10.77 -2.30 -4.77
N ILE A 78 -9.70 -1.79 -4.17
CA ILE A 78 -9.63 -0.43 -3.63
C ILE A 78 -8.56 0.35 -4.40
N GLU A 79 -8.98 1.34 -5.17
CA GLU A 79 -8.08 2.24 -5.89
C GLU A 79 -7.35 3.19 -4.93
N LEU A 80 -6.05 3.40 -5.17
CA LEU A 80 -5.20 4.31 -4.42
C LEU A 80 -4.79 5.50 -5.29
N CYS A 81 -4.75 6.69 -4.70
CA CYS A 81 -4.36 7.88 -5.43
C CYS A 81 -2.86 7.86 -5.77
N GLN A 82 -2.52 8.23 -7.00
CA GLN A 82 -1.15 8.41 -7.45
C GLN A 82 -0.89 9.87 -7.77
N ASN A 83 0.14 10.44 -7.14
CA ASN A 83 0.56 11.82 -7.27
C ASN A 83 2.08 11.89 -7.43
N PRO A 84 2.62 11.57 -8.62
CA PRO A 84 4.05 11.67 -8.90
C PRO A 84 4.50 13.15 -8.91
N ALA A 85 5.62 13.43 -8.25
CA ALA A 85 6.25 14.75 -8.30
C ALA A 85 7.76 14.62 -8.09
N ILE A 86 8.53 15.47 -8.75
CA ILE A 86 9.99 15.48 -8.67
C ILE A 86 10.50 16.92 -8.62
N ALA A 87 11.47 17.17 -7.77
CA ALA A 87 12.17 18.44 -7.65
C ALA A 87 13.68 18.26 -7.82
N ILE A 88 14.35 19.30 -8.31
CA ILE A 88 15.81 19.35 -8.41
C ILE A 88 16.31 20.72 -7.96
N VAL A 89 17.36 20.72 -7.13
CA VAL A 89 18.07 21.93 -6.69
C VAL A 89 19.50 21.87 -7.19
N LYS A 90 19.97 22.95 -7.81
CA LYS A 90 21.36 23.12 -8.26
C LYS A 90 22.05 24.20 -7.42
N THR A 91 23.20 23.88 -6.85
CA THR A 91 24.06 24.84 -6.16
C THR A 91 25.45 24.85 -6.80
N GLY A 92 26.20 25.93 -6.57
CA GLY A 92 27.56 26.11 -7.09
C GLY A 92 28.47 26.72 -6.03
N VAL A 93 29.69 26.22 -5.95
CA VAL A 93 30.76 26.79 -5.11
C VAL A 93 31.94 27.11 -6.02
N PHE A 94 32.34 28.37 -6.03
CA PHE A 94 33.56 28.79 -6.73
C PHE A 94 34.79 28.28 -5.96
N ASN A 95 35.73 27.67 -6.69
CA ASN A 95 36.95 27.12 -6.14
C ASN A 95 38.08 28.12 -6.43
N ASP A 96 38.30 29.04 -5.49
CA ASP A 96 39.47 29.92 -5.48
C ASP A 96 40.68 29.10 -5.00
N GLU A 97 41.57 28.75 -5.92
CA GLU A 97 42.68 27.84 -5.67
C GLU A 97 43.94 28.58 -5.20
N ASN A 98 44.05 29.87 -5.55
CA ASN A 98 45.20 30.70 -5.22
C ASN A 98 44.98 31.59 -3.96
N GLY A 99 43.73 31.70 -3.49
CA GLY A 99 43.31 32.43 -2.30
C GLY A 99 43.34 33.95 -2.44
N ASP A 100 43.19 34.48 -3.65
CA ASP A 100 43.26 35.92 -3.94
C ASP A 100 41.89 36.62 -3.99
N ASP A 101 40.81 35.90 -3.69
CA ASP A 101 39.41 36.36 -3.72
C ASP A 101 38.97 36.92 -5.10
N CYS A 102 39.65 36.52 -6.17
CA CYS A 102 39.34 36.87 -7.55
C CYS A 102 39.12 35.61 -8.40
N SER A 103 38.82 35.80 -9.68
CA SER A 103 38.70 34.71 -10.64
C SER A 103 39.87 34.69 -11.59
N ASP A 104 40.53 33.54 -11.69
CA ASP A 104 41.62 33.28 -12.61
C ASP A 104 41.28 32.24 -13.68
N VAL A 105 42.09 32.25 -14.74
CA VAL A 105 42.06 31.18 -15.74
C VAL A 105 42.47 29.87 -15.06
N ASP A 106 41.81 28.79 -15.45
CA ASP A 106 41.97 27.41 -14.93
C ASP A 106 41.31 27.13 -13.56
N GLU A 107 40.77 28.13 -12.87
CA GLU A 107 39.93 27.90 -11.68
C GLU A 107 38.54 27.38 -12.04
N THR A 108 37.87 26.74 -11.07
CA THR A 108 36.67 25.94 -11.33
C THR A 108 35.47 26.31 -10.46
N ILE A 109 34.28 25.86 -10.86
CA ILE A 109 33.07 25.91 -10.02
C ILE A 109 32.59 24.47 -9.82
N THR A 110 32.45 24.06 -8.56
CA THR A 110 31.84 22.79 -8.20
C THR A 110 30.32 22.95 -8.17
N TYR A 111 29.61 22.22 -9.05
CA TYR A 111 28.15 22.18 -9.01
C TYR A 111 27.66 20.93 -8.26
N THR A 112 26.62 21.10 -7.43
CA THR A 112 25.92 20.00 -6.77
C THR A 112 24.45 20.01 -7.18
N PHE A 113 23.91 18.82 -7.47
CA PHE A 113 22.51 18.62 -7.83
C PHE A 113 21.85 17.72 -6.78
N THR A 114 20.76 18.18 -6.17
CA THR A 114 19.96 17.39 -5.23
C THR A 114 18.60 17.14 -5.86
N VAL A 115 18.31 15.88 -6.15
CA VAL A 115 17.02 15.44 -6.72
C VAL A 115 16.17 14.85 -5.60
N THR A 116 14.90 15.25 -5.53
CA THR A 116 13.96 14.82 -4.49
C THR A 116 12.68 14.33 -5.14
N ASN A 117 12.23 13.13 -4.77
CA ASN A 117 10.87 12.68 -5.06
C ASN A 117 9.93 13.38 -4.07
N GLU A 118 9.06 14.24 -4.56
CA GLU A 118 8.04 14.94 -3.77
C GLU A 118 6.66 14.27 -3.90
N GLY A 119 6.57 13.22 -4.72
CA GLY A 119 5.35 12.46 -4.93
C GLY A 119 5.18 11.32 -3.93
N ASN A 120 4.08 10.58 -4.09
CA ASN A 120 3.79 9.39 -3.29
C ASN A 120 4.11 8.06 -4.00
N VAL A 121 4.52 8.09 -5.26
CA VAL A 121 4.92 6.92 -6.04
C VAL A 121 6.42 6.88 -6.26
N SER A 122 6.99 5.68 -6.36
CA SER A 122 8.39 5.47 -6.70
C SER A 122 8.69 5.94 -8.14
N LEU A 123 9.80 6.66 -8.32
CA LEU A 123 10.27 7.12 -9.63
C LEU A 123 11.51 6.33 -10.07
N SER A 124 11.60 5.98 -11.35
CA SER A 124 12.72 5.22 -11.94
C SER A 124 13.29 5.94 -13.16
N ASN A 125 14.48 5.55 -13.61
CA ASN A 125 15.18 6.13 -14.76
C ASN A 125 15.43 7.66 -14.64
N ILE A 126 15.85 8.10 -13.44
CA ILE A 126 16.18 9.51 -13.20
C ILE A 126 17.47 9.88 -13.93
N ILE A 127 17.37 10.86 -14.83
CA ILE A 127 18.50 11.41 -15.61
C ILE A 127 18.59 12.91 -15.33
N VAL A 128 19.82 13.41 -15.12
CA VAL A 128 20.14 14.84 -15.00
C VAL A 128 21.04 15.19 -16.19
N ASP A 129 20.64 16.18 -17.00
CA ASP A 129 21.34 16.66 -18.21
C ASP A 129 21.72 18.16 -18.06
#